data_AF-A0A1J5EQ62-F1
#
_entry.id   AF-A0A1J5EQ62-F1
#
_cell.length_a   1.000
_cell.length_b   1.000
_cell.length_c   1.000
_cell.angle_alpha   90.00
_cell.angle_beta   90.00
_cell.angle_gamma   90.00
#
_symmetry.space_group_name_H-M   'P 1'
#
loop_
_entity.id
_entity.type
_entity.pdbx_description
1 polymer ?
#
loop_
_entity_poly.entity_id
_entity_poly.type
_entity_poly.pdbx_seq_one_letter_code
_entity_poly.pdbx_strand_id
1 'polypeptide(L)'
;MVGLVISDHVMPGENGVSLLSAISLDSHFVGTRRILLTGQANHADTIHAVNDAHIDNYIEKPWVAETLLATAKRLLTKFIMDKGIDYEEFMPVLDQQVLLTYLK
;
A
#
# COMPACT_ATOMS: atom_id res chain seq x y z
N MET A 1 -14.33 4.84 -4.11
CA MET A 1 -13.12 4.99 -3.26
C MET A 1 -12.05 4.06 -3.78
N VAL A 2 -10.77 4.40 -3.60
CA VAL A 2 -9.64 3.51 -3.92
C VAL A 2 -8.98 3.07 -2.62
N GLY A 3 -8.93 1.76 -2.37
CA GLY A 3 -8.40 1.21 -1.11
C GLY A 3 -6.88 1.06 -1.09
N LEU A 4 -6.29 0.74 -2.24
CA LEU A 4 -4.87 0.46 -2.39
C LEU A 4 -4.38 0.86 -3.79
N VAL A 5 -3.22 1.48 -3.86
CA VAL A 5 -2.47 1.75 -5.10
C VAL A 5 -1.12 1.05 -5.02
N ILE A 6 -0.73 0.39 -6.10
CA ILE A 6 0.56 -0.27 -6.25
C ILE A 6 1.24 0.34 -7.47
N SER A 7 2.46 0.86 -7.31
CA SER A 7 3.18 1.54 -8.39
C SER A 7 4.62 1.02 -8.49
N ASP A 8 5.14 1.03 -9.72
CA ASP A 8 6.55 0.76 -9.98
C ASP A 8 7.39 1.99 -9.67
N HIS A 9 8.60 1.79 -9.12
CA HIS A 9 9.55 2.88 -8.89
C HIS A 9 9.97 3.54 -10.22
N VAL A 10 10.26 2.75 -11.25
CA VAL A 10 10.76 3.26 -12.53
C VAL A 10 9.67 3.15 -13.59
N MET A 11 9.08 4.28 -13.99
CA MET A 11 8.15 4.38 -15.10
C MET A 11 8.64 5.42 -16.12
N PRO A 12 8.33 5.29 -17.41
CA PRO A 12 8.62 6.34 -18.39
C PRO A 12 7.86 7.63 -18.06
N GLY A 13 8.56 8.76 -17.94
CA GLY A 13 7.98 10.09 -17.72
C GLY A 13 7.91 10.52 -16.25
N GLU A 14 7.27 9.73 -15.39
CA GLU A 14 7.11 10.03 -13.95
C GLU A 14 7.62 8.89 -13.08
N ASN A 15 8.17 9.20 -11.90
CA ASN A 15 8.59 8.21 -10.92
C ASN A 15 7.40 7.79 -10.02
N GLY A 16 7.27 6.51 -9.70
CA GLY A 16 6.22 6.00 -8.80
C GLY A 16 6.21 6.67 -7.43
N VAL A 17 7.35 7.11 -6.89
CA VAL A 17 7.43 7.89 -5.65
C VAL A 17 6.68 9.21 -5.78
N SER A 18 6.85 9.93 -6.89
CA SER A 18 6.15 11.19 -7.16
C SER A 18 4.64 10.98 -7.28
N LEU A 19 4.22 9.93 -8.00
CA LEU A 19 2.81 9.54 -8.11
C LEU A 19 2.18 9.23 -6.75
N LEU A 20 2.83 8.36 -5.94
CA LEU A 20 2.32 7.98 -4.63
C LEU A 20 2.31 9.15 -3.64
N SER A 21 3.26 10.09 -3.78
CA SER A 21 3.28 11.35 -3.03
C SER A 21 2.10 12.24 -3.42
N ALA A 22 1.84 12.42 -4.72
CA ALA A 22 0.70 13.20 -5.20
C ALA A 22 -0.64 12.61 -4.70
N ILE A 23 -0.79 11.29 -4.75
CA ILE A 23 -1.96 10.59 -4.20
C ILE A 23 -2.12 10.85 -2.70
N SER A 24 -1.01 10.91 -1.94
CA SER A 24 -1.08 11.17 -0.49
C SER A 24 -1.59 12.57 -0.13
N LEU A 25 -1.38 13.54 -1.03
CA LEU A 25 -1.78 14.94 -0.84
C LEU A 25 -3.18 15.23 -1.41
N ASP A 26 -3.74 14.33 -2.21
CA ASP A 26 -5.05 14.50 -2.82
C ASP A 26 -6.19 14.05 -1.87
N SER A 27 -7.10 14.98 -1.59
CA SER A 27 -8.27 14.76 -0.75
C SER A 27 -9.20 13.61 -1.20
N HIS A 28 -9.21 13.26 -2.50
CA HIS A 28 -10.02 12.16 -3.02
C HIS A 28 -9.49 10.78 -2.60
N PHE A 29 -8.22 10.70 -2.21
CA PHE A 29 -7.50 9.47 -1.85
C PHE A 29 -7.16 9.39 -0.36
N VAL A 30 -7.85 10.17 0.48
CA VAL A 30 -7.63 10.13 1.94
C VAL A 30 -7.82 8.71 2.46
N GLY A 31 -6.77 8.18 3.10
CA GLY A 31 -6.73 6.83 3.66
C GLY A 31 -6.35 5.72 2.66
N THR A 32 -6.20 6.03 1.37
CA THR A 32 -5.73 5.08 0.36
C THR A 32 -4.34 4.56 0.73
N ARG A 33 -4.22 3.23 0.75
CA ARG A 33 -2.95 2.54 1.03
C ARG A 33 -2.06 2.55 -0.19
N ARG A 34 -0.74 2.52 0.00
CA ARG A 34 0.24 2.69 -1.09
C ARG A 34 1.37 1.67 -0.97
N ILE A 35 1.66 0.97 -2.08
CA ILE A 35 2.79 0.05 -2.20
C ILE A 35 3.70 0.52 -3.35
N LEU A 36 5.00 0.59 -3.09
CA LEU A 36 6.02 0.82 -4.11
C LEU A 36 6.75 -0.47 -4.47
N LEU A 37 6.83 -0.81 -5.75
CA LEU A 37 7.65 -1.91 -6.26
C LEU A 37 9.00 -1.35 -6.74
N THR A 38 10.13 -1.76 -6.14
CA THR A 38 11.45 -1.19 -6.45
C THR A 38 12.51 -2.26 -6.67
N GLY A 39 13.40 -2.09 -7.65
CA GLY A 39 14.58 -2.95 -7.82
C GLY A 39 15.81 -2.48 -7.03
N GLN A 40 15.69 -1.38 -6.28
CA GLN A 40 16.78 -0.78 -5.50
C GLN A 40 16.26 -0.45 -4.10
N ALA A 41 16.14 -1.48 -3.25
CA ALA A 41 15.68 -1.32 -1.86
C ALA A 41 16.78 -0.86 -0.89
N ASN A 42 18.04 -0.82 -1.33
CA ASN A 42 19.21 -0.64 -0.45
C ASN A 42 19.81 0.77 -0.41
N HIS A 43 19.26 1.76 -1.12
CA HIS A 43 19.76 3.13 -1.04
C HIS A 43 19.01 3.88 0.06
N ALA A 44 19.75 4.38 1.05
CA ALA A 44 19.19 5.12 2.19
C ALA A 44 18.34 6.32 1.73
N ASP A 45 18.71 6.94 0.61
CA ASP A 45 17.96 8.04 -0.02
C ASP A 45 16.57 7.60 -0.50
N THR A 46 16.44 6.37 -1.01
CA THR A 46 15.15 5.77 -1.41
C THR A 46 14.26 5.55 -0.20
N ILE A 47 14.82 5.11 0.92
CA ILE A 47 14.04 4.88 2.16
C ILE A 47 13.51 6.20 2.73
N HIS A 48 14.33 7.26 2.72
CA HIS A 48 13.88 8.59 3.13
C HIS A 48 12.74 9.11 2.24
N ALA A 49 12.90 9.04 0.92
CA ALA A 49 11.87 9.45 -0.02
C ALA A 49 10.56 8.64 0.14
N VAL A 50 10.66 7.35 0.47
CA VAL A 50 9.51 6.47 0.73
C VAL A 50 8.77 6.87 2.00
N ASN A 51 9.50 7.24 3.05
CA ASN A 51 8.91 7.73 4.31
C ASN A 51 8.22 9.08 4.11
N ASP A 52 8.86 10.01 3.39
CA ASP A 52 8.30 11.34 3.10
C ASP A 52 7.04 11.23 2.22
N ALA A 53 7.01 10.27 1.29
CA ALA A 53 5.87 9.94 0.46
C ALA A 53 4.74 9.18 1.21
N HIS A 54 4.87 8.97 2.53
CA HIS A 54 3.91 8.27 3.39
C HIS A 54 3.55 6.85 2.89
N ILE A 55 4.46 6.16 2.22
CA ILE A 55 4.17 4.87 1.57
C ILE A 55 4.00 3.78 2.64
N ASP A 56 2.89 3.03 2.59
CA ASP A 56 2.56 2.02 3.61
C ASP A 56 3.46 0.77 3.53
N ASN A 57 3.99 0.44 2.34
CA ASN A 57 4.92 -0.67 2.16
C ASN A 57 5.75 -0.52 0.88
N TYR A 58 6.96 -1.07 0.86
CA TYR A 58 7.73 -1.26 -0.38
C TYR A 58 8.05 -2.75 -0.57
N ILE A 59 8.13 -3.19 -1.82
CA ILE A 59 8.43 -4.59 -2.18
C ILE A 59 9.55 -4.58 -3.21
N GLU A 60 10.60 -5.34 -2.92
CA GLU A 60 11.76 -5.46 -3.80
C GLU A 60 11.49 -6.37 -5.02
N LYS A 61 12.09 -6.02 -6.16
CA LYS A 61 12.05 -6.82 -7.39
C LYS A 61 13.29 -7.75 -7.48
N PRO A 62 13.13 -9.01 -7.93
CA PRO A 62 11.90 -9.66 -8.36
C PRO A 62 10.98 -10.01 -7.17
N TRP A 63 9.68 -9.71 -7.30
CA TRP A 63 8.72 -9.95 -6.22
C TRP A 63 8.19 -11.37 -6.24
N VAL A 64 7.85 -11.87 -5.05
CA VAL A 64 7.12 -13.12 -4.86
C VAL A 64 5.62 -12.81 -4.81
N ALA A 65 4.82 -13.50 -5.62
CA ALA A 65 3.39 -13.20 -5.79
C ALA A 65 2.61 -13.33 -4.48
N GLU A 66 2.95 -14.35 -3.68
CA GLU A 66 2.35 -14.61 -2.37
C GLU A 66 2.62 -13.46 -1.39
N THR A 67 3.84 -12.92 -1.40
CA THR A 67 4.24 -11.78 -0.55
C THR A 67 3.50 -10.51 -0.94
N LEU A 68 3.38 -10.23 -2.24
CA LEU A 68 2.63 -9.08 -2.74
C LEU A 68 1.14 -9.20 -2.36
N LEU A 69 0.54 -10.37 -2.56
CA LEU A 69 -0.86 -10.62 -2.24
C LEU A 69 -1.12 -10.51 -0.73
N ALA A 70 -0.27 -11.11 0.12
CA ALA A 70 -0.39 -11.01 1.57
C ALA A 70 -0.30 -9.54 2.04
N THR A 71 0.64 -8.77 1.48
CA THR A 71 0.79 -7.35 1.79
C THR A 71 -0.45 -6.56 1.37
N ALA A 72 -0.96 -6.80 0.15
CA ALA A 72 -2.15 -6.14 -0.36
C ALA A 72 -3.38 -6.44 0.52
N LYS A 73 -3.60 -7.71 0.89
CA LYS A 73 -4.69 -8.11 1.79
C LYS A 73 -4.61 -7.42 3.14
N ARG A 74 -3.44 -7.43 3.79
CA ARG A 74 -3.22 -6.73 5.06
C ARG A 74 -3.57 -5.25 4.97
N LEU A 75 -3.10 -4.56 3.94
CA LEU A 75 -3.37 -3.13 3.76
C LEU A 75 -4.85 -2.84 3.46
N LEU A 76 -5.47 -3.66 2.62
CA LEU A 76 -6.91 -3.53 2.32
C LEU A 76 -7.78 -3.83 3.54
N THR A 77 -7.44 -4.80 4.38
CA THR A 77 -8.11 -5.00 5.67
C THR A 77 -8.05 -3.74 6.51
N LYS A 78 -6.86 -3.16 6.70
CA LYS A 78 -6.73 -1.89 7.44
C LYS A 78 -7.54 -0.77 6.81
N PHE A 79 -7.60 -0.68 5.48
CA PHE A 79 -8.42 0.34 4.81
C PHE A 79 -9.91 0.18 5.11
N ILE A 80 -10.44 -1.03 4.97
CA ILE A 80 -11.85 -1.33 5.22
C ILE A 80 -12.22 -1.01 6.66
N MET A 81 -11.40 -1.44 7.62
CA MET A 81 -11.64 -1.18 9.04
C MET A 81 -11.55 0.32 9.37
N ASP A 82 -10.52 1.02 8.92
CA ASP A 82 -10.35 2.46 9.20
C ASP A 82 -11.44 3.32 8.56
N LYS A 83 -12.05 2.86 7.45
CA LYS A 83 -13.16 3.54 6.78
C LYS A 83 -14.54 3.16 7.31
N GLY A 84 -14.63 2.20 8.24
CA GLY A 84 -15.90 1.69 8.74
C GLY A 84 -16.75 1.04 7.64
N ILE A 85 -16.10 0.49 6.62
CA ILE A 85 -16.78 -0.27 5.57
C ILE A 85 -17.19 -1.61 6.17
N ASP A 86 -18.37 -2.12 5.79
CA ASP A 86 -18.81 -3.45 6.20
C ASP A 86 -17.80 -4.50 5.71
N TYR A 87 -17.14 -5.15 6.66
CA TYR A 87 -16.07 -6.11 6.37
C TYR A 87 -16.62 -7.50 6.05
N GLU A 88 -17.89 -7.79 6.37
CA GLU A 88 -18.48 -9.12 6.19
C GLU A 88 -18.48 -9.53 4.71
N GLU A 89 -18.77 -8.57 3.81
CA GLU A 89 -18.73 -8.77 2.36
C GLU A 89 -17.34 -9.15 1.83
N PHE A 90 -16.27 -8.75 2.54
CA PHE A 90 -14.88 -8.95 2.12
C PHE A 90 -14.20 -10.09 2.86
N MET A 91 -14.83 -10.70 3.86
CA MET A 91 -14.26 -11.74 4.73
C MET A 91 -13.43 -12.83 4.02
N PRO A 92 -13.81 -13.36 2.84
CA PRO A 92 -13.03 -14.39 2.15
C PRO A 92 -11.64 -13.93 1.69
N VAL A 93 -11.45 -12.62 1.52
CA VAL A 93 -10.22 -12.04 0.97
C VAL A 93 -9.43 -11.22 1.97
N LEU A 94 -9.99 -10.90 3.14
CA LEU A 94 -9.30 -10.15 4.19
C LEU A 94 -8.20 -10.97 4.87
N ASP A 95 -7.19 -10.26 5.36
CA ASP A 95 -6.24 -10.80 6.31
C ASP A 95 -6.91 -10.96 7.69
N GLN A 96 -7.06 -12.21 8.14
CA GLN A 96 -7.74 -12.56 9.38
C GLN A 96 -6.97 -12.12 10.63
N GLN A 97 -5.63 -12.15 10.59
CA GLN A 97 -4.82 -11.76 11.74
C GLN A 97 -4.97 -10.25 11.98
N VAL A 98 -4.92 -9.48 10.91
CA VAL A 98 -5.11 -8.03 10.95
C VAL A 98 -6.53 -7.70 11.39
N LEU A 99 -7.54 -8.36 10.81
CA LEU A 99 -8.94 -8.13 11.19
C LEU A 99 -9.15 -8.36 12.69
N LEU A 100 -8.60 -9.44 13.24
CA LEU A 100 -8.70 -9.74 14.66
C LEU A 100 -8.07 -8.65 15.55
N THR A 101 -7.08 -7.91 15.07
CA THR A 101 -6.50 -6.80 15.85
C THR A 101 -7.43 -5.59 15.98
N TYR A 102 -8.42 -5.44 15.08
CA TYR A 102 -9.42 -4.38 15.14
C TYR A 102 -10.68 -4.78 15.92
N LEU A 103 -10.94 -6.08 16.07
CA LEU A 103 -12.13 -6.61 16.75
C LEU A 103 -11.90 -6.92 18.23
N LYS A 104 -10.68 -6.70 18.74
CA LYS A 104 -10.32 -6.83 20.15
C LYS A 104 -10.46 -5.48 20.85
#